data_AF-A0A969PAT2-F1
#
_entry.id   AF-A0A969PAT2-F1
#
_cell.length_a   1.000
_cell.length_b   1.000
_cell.length_c   1.000
_cell.angle_alpha   90.00
_cell.angle_beta   90.00
_cell.angle_gamma   90.00
#
_symmetry.space_group_name_H-M   'P 1'
#
loop_
_entity.id
_entity.type
_entity.pdbx_description
1 polymer ?
#
loop_
_entity_poly.entity_id
_entity_poly.type
_entity_poly.pdbx_seq_one_letter_code
_entity_poly.pdbx_strand_id
1 'polypeptide(L)'
;MASEHELALKQPWYSPLGRRLWLIICAPAVAQIVGSAFNIWYNFTYVQPLLSPAQLKAFLSTVMLFNGIVYPAGAGLWIWAVLSLRRPCQQILQHQPVSTQSLLRARQRVINLPWWGIAIAGIPWLLCIPVFLLALSWTPEPLNPRLLFDLPTSFIIAGLIATTHSFFTIELLTQRLLYPVLFQEARPFRTPGAVPLSLRSRGVLLAFCGSICPIASLLLLIAAPHTCSLQDSWFAIAVGGLGIAFSLSSAWMVEQLVIEPIKELQRVAVAVSYGDLKIRISSLRADEFGPLIDEINHMIGELQDKQRLQETFGRHVGEQAALQILQRDPGLGGIEQELTVMFADLRNFTRRCSTEPPQKPLPC
;
A
#
# COMPACT_ATOMS: atom_id res chain seq x y z
N MET A 1 43.55 0.86 -13.09
CA MET A 1 42.40 1.77 -12.95
C MET A 1 41.14 0.94 -13.15
N ALA A 2 40.55 0.45 -12.06
CA ALA A 2 39.26 -0.21 -12.13
C ALA A 2 38.21 0.85 -12.50
N SER A 3 37.40 0.57 -13.53
CA SER A 3 36.39 1.51 -14.02
C SER A 3 35.37 1.83 -12.91
N GLU A 4 34.90 3.07 -12.83
CA GLU A 4 33.87 3.50 -11.87
C GLU A 4 32.60 2.62 -11.93
N HIS A 5 32.38 1.94 -13.06
CA HIS A 5 31.32 0.94 -13.26
C HIS A 5 31.50 -0.34 -12.42
N GLU A 6 32.73 -0.80 -12.16
CA GLU A 6 33.00 -1.95 -11.29
C GLU A 6 32.91 -1.60 -9.79
N LEU A 7 33.16 -0.33 -9.44
CA LEU A 7 33.00 0.16 -8.06
C LEU A 7 31.52 0.38 -7.69
N ALA A 8 30.68 0.79 -8.65
CA ALA A 8 29.23 0.92 -8.44
C ALA A 8 28.53 -0.43 -8.18
N LEU A 9 29.05 -1.52 -8.75
CA LEU A 9 28.53 -2.88 -8.53
C LEU A 9 28.89 -3.46 -7.15
N LYS A 10 29.84 -2.86 -6.43
CA LYS A 10 30.24 -3.28 -5.07
C LYS A 10 29.52 -2.55 -3.94
N GLN A 11 28.67 -1.58 -4.23
CA GLN A 11 27.92 -0.84 -3.21
C GLN A 11 26.43 -1.21 -3.20
N PRO A 12 25.95 -1.98 -2.21
CA PRO A 12 24.61 -2.57 -2.23
C PRO A 12 23.45 -1.55 -2.20
N TRP A 13 23.71 -0.29 -1.84
CA TRP A 13 22.74 0.81 -1.78
C TRP A 13 22.51 1.56 -3.11
N TYR A 14 23.40 1.40 -4.11
CA TYR A 14 23.22 2.05 -5.43
C TYR A 14 22.33 1.27 -6.41
N SER A 15 21.98 0.02 -6.09
CA SER A 15 21.01 -0.72 -6.90
C SER A 15 19.61 -0.09 -6.81
N PRO A 16 18.81 -0.08 -7.89
CA PRO A 16 17.44 0.45 -7.86
C PRO A 16 16.57 -0.23 -6.80
N LEU A 17 16.85 -1.49 -6.45
CA LEU A 17 16.22 -2.21 -5.35
C LEU A 17 16.71 -1.73 -3.97
N GLY A 18 18.01 -1.46 -3.81
CA GLY A 18 18.58 -0.90 -2.58
C GLY A 18 17.90 0.40 -2.17
N ARG A 19 17.72 1.32 -3.13
CA ARG A 19 16.98 2.58 -2.90
C ARG A 19 15.53 2.35 -2.47
N ARG A 20 14.84 1.40 -3.09
CA ARG A 20 13.45 1.04 -2.73
C ARG A 20 13.34 0.54 -1.30
N LEU A 21 14.24 -0.36 -0.88
CA LEU A 21 14.26 -0.88 0.48
C LEU A 21 14.63 0.20 1.49
N TRP A 22 15.58 1.07 1.16
CA TRP A 22 16.00 2.16 2.05
C TRP A 22 14.85 3.16 2.32
N LEU A 23 14.07 3.51 1.29
CA LEU A 23 12.87 4.33 1.45
C LEU A 23 11.84 3.68 2.39
N ILE A 24 11.67 2.36 2.32
CA ILE A 24 10.76 1.63 3.22
C ILE A 24 11.32 1.54 4.64
N ILE A 25 12.64 1.36 4.81
CA ILE A 25 13.29 1.39 6.13
C ILE A 25 13.06 2.74 6.81
N CYS A 26 13.17 3.85 6.07
CA CYS A 26 12.95 5.20 6.60
C CYS A 26 11.49 5.62 6.70
N ALA A 27 10.55 4.83 6.16
CA ALA A 27 9.11 5.13 6.15
C ALA A 27 8.53 5.55 7.51
N PRO A 28 8.79 4.85 8.63
CA PRO A 28 8.24 5.24 9.93
C PRO A 28 8.94 6.45 10.58
N ALA A 29 10.13 6.84 10.10
CA ALA A 29 11.02 7.74 10.84
C ALA A 29 10.36 9.09 11.18
N VAL A 30 9.72 9.73 10.19
CA VAL A 30 9.06 11.03 10.39
C VAL A 30 7.95 10.93 11.43
N ALA A 31 7.09 9.91 11.33
CA ALA A 31 5.99 9.71 12.26
C ALA A 31 6.47 9.43 13.69
N GLN A 32 7.54 8.64 13.84
CA GLN A 32 8.15 8.38 15.16
C GLN A 32 8.75 9.65 15.76
N ILE A 33 9.50 10.44 14.96
CA ILE A 33 10.08 11.71 15.43
C ILE A 33 8.98 12.65 15.92
N VAL A 34 7.90 12.77 15.16
CA VAL A 34 6.76 13.63 15.52
C VAL A 34 6.09 13.16 16.82
N GLY A 35 5.78 11.87 16.95
CA GLY A 35 5.17 11.32 18.16
C GLY A 35 6.06 11.50 19.39
N SER A 36 7.36 11.22 19.26
CA SER A 36 8.34 11.39 20.33
C SER A 36 8.54 12.86 20.71
N ALA A 37 8.59 13.76 19.73
CA ALA A 37 8.70 15.20 19.99
C ALA A 37 7.50 15.73 20.79
N PHE A 38 6.28 15.34 20.41
CA PHE A 38 5.07 15.68 21.17
C PHE A 38 5.14 15.12 22.60
N ASN A 39 5.48 13.85 22.77
CA ASN A 39 5.53 13.21 24.08
C ASN A 39 6.58 13.83 25.00
N ILE A 40 7.79 14.07 24.48
CA ILE A 40 8.88 14.73 25.22
C ILE A 40 8.42 16.13 25.64
N TRP A 41 7.90 16.92 24.72
CA TRP A 41 7.48 18.29 25.03
C TRP A 41 6.39 18.31 26.11
N TYR A 42 5.34 17.49 25.98
CA TYR A 42 4.28 17.41 26.98
C TYR A 42 4.82 16.98 28.35
N ASN A 43 5.66 15.93 28.39
CA ASN A 43 6.20 15.43 29.65
C ASN A 43 7.12 16.43 30.35
N PHE A 44 7.98 17.14 29.62
CA PHE A 44 8.83 18.18 30.19
C PHE A 44 8.04 19.40 30.70
N THR A 45 6.91 19.72 30.06
CA THR A 45 6.12 20.91 30.41
C THR A 45 5.16 20.65 31.56
N TYR A 46 4.47 19.50 31.54
CA TYR A 46 3.33 19.23 32.42
C TYR A 46 3.57 18.09 33.42
N VAL A 47 4.36 17.08 33.05
CA VAL A 47 4.63 15.94 33.96
C VAL A 47 5.79 16.25 34.90
N GLN A 48 6.89 16.80 34.40
CA GLN A 48 8.08 17.11 35.20
C GLN A 48 7.77 17.96 36.45
N PRO A 49 6.94 19.02 36.40
CA PRO A 49 6.62 19.81 37.60
C PRO A 49 5.85 19.03 38.68
N LEU A 50 5.23 17.90 38.33
CA LEU A 50 4.49 17.04 39.26
C LEU A 50 5.38 16.02 39.98
N LEU A 51 6.63 15.87 39.55
CA LEU A 51 7.58 14.89 40.07
C LEU A 51 8.46 15.49 41.16
N SER A 52 8.69 14.73 42.23
CA SER A 52 9.73 15.05 43.19
C SER A 52 11.14 14.90 42.59
N PRO A 53 12.21 15.44 43.21
CA PRO A 53 13.57 15.25 42.73
C PRO A 53 13.99 13.77 42.60
N ALA A 54 13.53 12.91 43.51
CA ALA A 54 13.79 11.47 43.44
C ALA A 54 13.02 10.80 42.29
N GLN A 55 11.73 11.16 42.13
CA GLN A 55 10.89 10.70 41.04
C GLN A 55 11.39 11.16 39.67
N LEU A 56 11.85 12.41 39.55
CA LEU A 56 12.42 12.95 38.32
C LEU A 56 13.69 12.19 37.92
N LYS A 57 14.57 11.88 38.89
CA LYS A 57 15.77 11.07 38.63
C LYS A 57 15.40 9.66 38.15
N ALA A 58 14.41 9.02 38.79
CA ALA A 58 13.90 7.72 38.38
C ALA A 58 13.28 7.77 36.96
N PHE A 59 12.48 8.80 36.68
CA PHE A 59 11.88 9.05 35.37
C PHE A 59 12.93 9.19 34.27
N LEU A 60 13.91 10.09 34.43
CA LEU A 60 14.96 10.32 33.44
C LEU A 60 15.84 9.08 33.23
N SER A 61 16.18 8.37 34.31
CA SER A 61 16.94 7.12 34.22
C SER A 61 16.16 6.05 33.45
N THR A 62 14.84 5.98 33.67
CA THR A 62 13.94 5.08 32.94
C THR A 62 13.84 5.47 31.47
N VAL A 63 13.72 6.77 31.13
CA VAL A 63 13.77 7.25 29.74
C VAL A 63 15.06 6.79 29.05
N MET A 64 16.21 7.01 29.68
CA MET A 64 17.51 6.66 29.09
C MET A 64 17.65 5.15 28.89
N LEU A 65 17.32 4.34 29.89
CA LEU A 65 17.42 2.88 29.83
C LEU A 65 16.42 2.31 28.81
N PHE A 66 15.17 2.74 28.88
CA PHE A 66 14.11 2.28 28.00
C PHE A 66 14.45 2.64 26.55
N ASN A 67 14.77 3.91 26.27
CA ASN A 67 15.10 4.32 24.90
C ASN A 67 16.38 3.66 24.39
N GLY A 68 17.41 3.52 25.24
CA GLY A 68 18.69 2.89 24.90
C GLY A 68 18.57 1.40 24.54
N ILE A 69 17.53 0.71 25.02
CA ILE A 69 17.28 -0.71 24.70
C ILE A 69 16.24 -0.83 23.58
N VAL A 70 15.10 -0.16 23.74
CA VAL A 70 13.90 -0.40 22.95
C VAL A 70 14.00 0.18 21.55
N TYR A 71 14.54 1.39 21.39
CA TYR A 71 14.68 2.00 20.05
C TYR A 71 15.69 1.24 19.17
N PRO A 72 16.90 0.91 19.64
CA PRO A 72 17.84 0.10 18.85
C PRO A 72 17.30 -1.29 18.53
N ALA A 73 16.64 -1.96 19.48
CA ALA A 73 16.03 -3.26 19.24
C ALA A 73 14.91 -3.17 18.19
N GLY A 74 14.00 -2.19 18.31
CA GLY A 74 12.93 -1.94 17.35
C GLY A 74 13.46 -1.58 15.96
N ALA A 75 14.45 -0.70 15.87
CA ALA A 75 15.11 -0.34 14.62
C ALA A 75 15.80 -1.55 13.97
N GLY A 76 16.51 -2.36 14.76
CA GLY A 76 17.13 -3.60 14.29
C GLY A 76 16.12 -4.61 13.75
N LEU A 77 15.02 -4.83 14.47
CA LEU A 77 13.92 -5.70 14.03
C LEU A 77 13.25 -5.19 12.76
N TRP A 78 13.03 -3.87 12.66
CA TRP A 78 12.44 -3.24 11.48
C TRP A 78 13.35 -3.34 10.26
N ILE A 79 14.63 -2.98 10.40
CA ILE A 79 15.64 -3.09 9.35
C ILE A 79 15.75 -4.54 8.90
N TRP A 80 15.82 -5.50 9.83
CA TRP A 80 15.82 -6.92 9.50
C TRP A 80 14.56 -7.33 8.74
N ALA A 81 13.39 -6.86 9.16
CA ALA A 81 12.13 -7.21 8.51
C ALA A 81 12.07 -6.73 7.05
N VAL A 82 12.55 -5.53 6.76
CA VAL A 82 12.63 -5.00 5.39
C VAL A 82 13.74 -5.69 4.58
N LEU A 83 14.94 -5.84 5.15
CA LEU A 83 16.07 -6.47 4.47
C LEU A 83 15.87 -7.96 4.20
N SER A 84 15.00 -8.64 4.95
CA SER A 84 14.61 -10.03 4.67
C SER A 84 13.98 -10.20 3.28
N LEU A 85 13.35 -9.15 2.74
CA LEU A 85 12.76 -9.14 1.39
C LEU A 85 13.80 -8.92 0.29
N ARG A 86 15.04 -8.56 0.63
CA ARG A 86 16.08 -8.25 -0.35
C ARG A 86 16.43 -9.46 -1.22
N ARG A 87 16.70 -10.60 -0.61
CA ARG A 87 17.08 -11.84 -1.32
C ARG A 87 16.02 -12.29 -2.33
N PRO A 88 14.74 -12.48 -1.95
CA PRO A 88 13.72 -12.91 -2.92
C PRO A 88 13.51 -11.86 -4.04
N CYS A 89 13.52 -10.57 -3.73
CA CYS A 89 13.43 -9.53 -4.75
C CYS A 89 14.62 -9.53 -5.72
N GLN A 90 15.84 -9.75 -5.24
CA GLN A 90 17.03 -9.84 -6.08
C GLN A 90 16.96 -11.05 -7.02
N GLN A 91 16.54 -12.21 -6.51
CA GLN A 91 16.42 -13.43 -7.32
C GLN A 91 15.40 -13.25 -8.45
N ILE A 92 14.25 -12.62 -8.17
CA ILE A 92 13.23 -12.34 -9.19
C ILE A 92 13.77 -11.38 -10.26
N LEU A 93 14.43 -10.29 -9.85
CA LEU A 93 15.02 -9.31 -10.78
C LEU A 93 16.15 -9.90 -11.64
N GLN A 94 16.81 -10.96 -11.17
CA GLN A 94 17.86 -11.67 -11.90
C GLN A 94 17.34 -12.89 -12.67
N HIS A 95 16.02 -13.09 -12.75
CA HIS A 95 15.37 -14.25 -13.36
C HIS A 95 15.90 -15.60 -12.83
N GLN A 96 16.30 -15.64 -11.55
CA GLN A 96 16.74 -16.86 -10.89
C GLN A 96 15.54 -17.64 -10.37
N PRO A 97 15.59 -18.99 -10.37
CA PRO A 97 14.52 -19.81 -9.82
C PRO A 97 14.39 -19.57 -8.31
N VAL A 98 13.21 -19.12 -7.88
CA VAL A 98 12.85 -18.95 -6.46
C VAL A 98 11.89 -20.07 -6.07
N SER A 99 12.16 -20.73 -4.94
CA SER A 99 11.24 -21.77 -4.46
C SER A 99 9.86 -21.18 -4.14
N THR A 100 8.80 -21.91 -4.49
CA THR A 100 7.40 -21.46 -4.33
C THR A 100 7.08 -21.05 -2.90
N GLN A 101 7.60 -21.78 -1.91
CA GLN A 101 7.42 -21.45 -0.49
C GLN A 101 8.12 -20.14 -0.09
N SER A 102 9.36 -19.91 -0.56
CA SER A 102 10.09 -18.67 -0.27
C SER A 102 9.40 -17.46 -0.90
N LEU A 103 8.90 -17.62 -2.13
CA LEU A 103 8.14 -16.59 -2.83
C LEU A 103 6.83 -16.27 -2.11
N LEU A 104 6.09 -17.30 -1.66
CA LEU A 104 4.86 -17.11 -0.88
C LEU A 104 5.13 -16.36 0.42
N ARG A 105 6.17 -16.75 1.18
CA ARG A 105 6.55 -16.04 2.42
C ARG A 105 6.93 -14.59 2.16
N ALA A 106 7.65 -14.30 1.07
CA ALA A 106 7.99 -12.93 0.69
C ALA A 106 6.74 -12.10 0.34
N ARG A 107 5.79 -12.68 -0.39
CA ARG A 107 4.50 -12.06 -0.74
C ARG A 107 3.61 -11.80 0.48
N GLN A 108 3.49 -12.77 1.38
CA GLN A 108 2.78 -12.60 2.66
C GLN A 108 3.42 -11.49 3.49
N ARG A 109 4.75 -11.51 3.61
CA ARG A 109 5.49 -10.57 4.43
C ARG A 109 5.40 -9.14 3.90
N VAL A 110 5.45 -8.93 2.57
CA VAL A 110 5.33 -7.58 2.02
C VAL A 110 3.93 -6.99 2.22
N ILE A 111 2.87 -7.80 2.15
CA ILE A 111 1.50 -7.34 2.42
C ILE A 111 1.32 -7.06 3.91
N ASN A 112 1.87 -7.91 4.79
CA ASN A 112 1.73 -7.77 6.24
C ASN A 112 2.75 -6.81 6.87
N LEU A 113 3.66 -6.23 6.10
CA LEU A 113 4.73 -5.37 6.61
C LEU A 113 4.23 -4.15 7.42
N PRO A 114 3.12 -3.47 7.04
CA PRO A 114 2.54 -2.40 7.86
C PRO A 114 2.14 -2.86 9.27
N TRP A 115 1.59 -4.08 9.42
CA TRP A 115 1.24 -4.65 10.72
C TRP A 115 2.47 -4.95 11.59
N TRP A 116 3.55 -5.40 10.96
CA TRP A 116 4.83 -5.55 11.65
C TRP A 116 5.37 -4.20 12.13
N GLY A 117 5.23 -3.16 11.31
CA GLY A 117 5.56 -1.79 11.69
C GLY A 117 4.78 -1.31 12.91
N ILE A 118 3.46 -1.53 12.94
CA ILE A 118 2.63 -1.23 14.13
C ILE A 118 3.08 -2.06 15.34
N ALA A 119 3.33 -3.35 15.20
CA ALA A 119 3.73 -4.18 16.34
C ALA A 119 5.09 -3.71 16.92
N ILE A 120 6.07 -3.49 16.05
CA ILE A 120 7.44 -3.10 16.44
C ILE A 120 7.45 -1.71 17.09
N ALA A 121 6.65 -0.76 16.60
CA ALA A 121 6.62 0.60 17.16
C ALA A 121 5.58 0.76 18.28
N GLY A 122 4.39 0.20 18.12
CA GLY A 122 3.23 0.40 19.00
C GLY A 122 3.31 -0.35 20.32
N ILE A 123 3.88 -1.57 20.33
CA ILE A 123 4.06 -2.32 21.59
C ILE A 123 4.95 -1.53 22.56
N PRO A 124 6.13 -1.01 22.16
CA PRO A 124 6.91 -0.07 22.96
C PRO A 124 6.12 1.11 23.53
N TRP A 125 5.32 1.81 22.70
CA TRP A 125 4.51 2.94 23.15
C TRP A 125 3.54 2.56 24.28
N LEU A 126 2.89 1.40 24.16
CA LEU A 126 2.00 0.89 25.20
C LEU A 126 2.77 0.42 26.45
N LEU A 127 3.94 -0.19 26.27
CA LEU A 127 4.81 -0.63 27.37
C LEU A 127 5.37 0.54 28.20
N CYS A 128 5.49 1.75 27.63
CA CYS A 128 5.85 2.94 28.39
C CYS A 128 4.91 3.16 29.58
N ILE A 129 3.62 2.84 29.44
CA ILE A 129 2.63 3.10 30.48
C ILE A 129 2.96 2.35 31.79
N PRO A 130 2.99 1.00 31.82
CA PRO A 130 3.32 0.28 33.04
C PRO A 130 4.78 0.50 33.45
N VAL A 131 5.74 0.58 32.52
CA VAL A 131 7.16 0.73 32.87
C VAL A 131 7.42 2.03 33.64
N PHE A 132 6.88 3.15 33.16
CA PHE A 132 7.10 4.44 33.80
C PHE A 132 6.32 4.60 35.10
N LEU A 133 5.07 4.12 35.15
CA LEU A 133 4.29 4.15 36.40
C LEU A 133 4.91 3.27 37.48
N LEU A 134 5.39 2.07 37.12
CA LEU A 134 6.09 1.18 38.06
C LEU A 134 7.41 1.79 38.54
N ALA A 135 8.20 2.36 37.64
CA ALA A 135 9.46 3.02 38.01
C ALA A 135 9.24 4.19 38.99
N LEU A 136 8.17 4.97 38.80
CA LEU A 136 7.80 6.02 39.73
C LEU A 136 7.27 5.46 41.07
N SER A 137 6.51 4.36 41.04
CA SER A 137 5.96 3.74 42.25
C SER A 137 7.01 3.14 43.20
N TRP A 138 8.21 2.86 42.69
CA TRP A 138 9.33 2.36 43.49
C TRP A 138 10.06 3.47 44.26
N THR A 139 9.68 4.73 44.05
CA THR A 139 10.19 5.84 44.85
C THR A 139 9.46 5.92 46.20
N PRO A 140 10.11 6.41 47.25
CA PRO A 140 9.52 6.45 48.60
C PRO A 140 8.37 7.47 48.75
N GLU A 141 8.17 8.35 47.77
CA GLU A 141 7.16 9.40 47.82
C GLU A 141 5.85 8.96 47.14
N PRO A 142 4.68 9.35 47.70
CA PRO A 142 3.40 9.01 47.10
C PRO A 142 3.26 9.61 45.69
N LEU A 143 2.68 8.84 44.77
CA LEU A 143 2.42 9.29 43.41
C LEU A 143 1.31 10.35 43.41
N ASN A 144 1.53 11.44 42.67
CA ASN A 144 0.45 12.37 42.36
C ASN A 144 -0.62 11.65 41.52
N PRO A 145 -1.90 11.61 41.94
CA PRO A 145 -2.96 10.90 41.23
C PRO A 145 -3.11 11.32 39.76
N ARG A 146 -2.74 12.56 39.40
CA ARG A 146 -2.78 13.06 38.03
C ARG A 146 -1.83 12.31 37.09
N LEU A 147 -0.70 11.82 37.59
CA LEU A 147 0.26 11.04 36.79
C LEU A 147 -0.36 9.75 36.22
N LEU A 148 -1.37 9.21 36.90
CA LEU A 148 -2.13 8.04 36.43
C LEU A 148 -3.01 8.35 35.21
N PHE A 149 -3.23 9.62 34.88
CA PHE A 149 -3.99 10.06 33.71
C PHE A 149 -3.10 10.72 32.66
N ASP A 150 -2.20 11.61 33.08
CA ASP A 150 -1.36 12.41 32.17
C ASP A 150 -0.38 11.55 31.38
N LEU A 151 0.31 10.61 32.06
CA LEU A 151 1.30 9.73 31.41
C LEU A 151 0.65 8.74 30.43
N PRO A 152 -0.38 7.96 30.81
CA PRO A 152 -1.01 7.05 29.86
C PRO A 152 -1.58 7.79 28.65
N THR A 153 -2.24 8.92 28.86
CA THR A 153 -2.85 9.69 27.76
C THR A 153 -1.78 10.25 26.83
N SER A 154 -0.67 10.80 27.36
CA SER A 154 0.41 11.34 26.53
C SER A 154 1.11 10.25 25.69
N PHE A 155 1.31 9.05 26.26
CA PHE A 155 1.87 7.91 25.52
C PHE A 155 0.91 7.36 24.47
N ILE A 156 -0.39 7.29 24.78
CA ILE A 156 -1.41 6.84 23.82
C ILE A 156 -1.51 7.79 22.63
N ILE A 157 -1.57 9.10 22.86
CA ILE A 157 -1.65 10.09 21.77
C ILE A 157 -0.41 10.01 20.89
N ALA A 158 0.78 10.04 21.50
CA ALA A 158 2.05 9.96 20.77
C ALA A 158 2.17 8.66 19.97
N GLY A 159 1.78 7.54 20.59
CA GLY A 159 1.72 6.23 19.97
C GLY A 159 0.77 6.20 18.77
N LEU A 160 -0.47 6.69 18.92
CA LEU A 160 -1.46 6.74 17.84
C LEU A 160 -0.99 7.57 16.65
N ILE A 161 -0.39 8.75 16.89
CA ILE A 161 0.18 9.59 15.83
C ILE A 161 1.28 8.81 15.10
N ALA A 162 2.24 8.25 15.85
CA ALA A 162 3.40 7.57 15.30
C ALA A 162 3.04 6.29 14.55
N THR A 163 2.19 5.43 15.10
CA THR A 163 1.83 4.13 14.50
C THR A 163 0.91 4.28 13.30
N THR A 164 -0.08 5.18 13.36
CA THR A 164 -1.05 5.35 12.28
C THR A 164 -0.36 5.85 11.01
N HIS A 165 0.43 6.92 11.09
CA HIS A 165 1.17 7.41 9.93
C HIS A 165 2.22 6.42 9.44
N SER A 166 2.95 5.76 10.35
CA SER A 166 3.91 4.72 9.98
C SER A 166 3.24 3.62 9.14
N PHE A 167 2.07 3.12 9.57
CA PHE A 167 1.34 2.08 8.86
C PHE A 167 1.03 2.46 7.42
N PHE A 168 0.39 3.61 7.21
CA PHE A 168 -0.04 4.03 5.88
C PHE A 168 1.14 4.41 4.97
N THR A 169 2.22 4.98 5.52
CA THR A 169 3.43 5.27 4.75
C THR A 169 4.12 3.97 4.32
N ILE A 170 4.22 2.98 5.21
CA ILE A 170 4.76 1.65 4.86
C ILE A 170 3.87 0.99 3.78
N GLU A 171 2.55 1.04 3.93
CA GLU A 171 1.60 0.49 2.96
C GLU A 171 1.76 1.14 1.58
N LEU A 172 1.77 2.47 1.52
CA LEU A 172 1.91 3.21 0.26
C LEU A 172 3.25 2.90 -0.43
N LEU A 173 4.35 2.87 0.32
CA LEU A 173 5.68 2.61 -0.24
C LEU A 173 5.85 1.16 -0.66
N THR A 174 5.32 0.20 0.09
CA THR A 174 5.39 -1.22 -0.31
C THR A 174 4.56 -1.49 -1.58
N GLN A 175 3.37 -0.92 -1.70
CA GLN A 175 2.54 -0.99 -2.89
C GLN A 175 3.25 -0.40 -4.13
N ARG A 176 3.90 0.76 -3.99
CA ARG A 176 4.58 1.41 -5.13
C ARG A 176 5.91 0.77 -5.50
N LEU A 177 6.68 0.33 -4.51
CA LEU A 177 8.10 -0.02 -4.72
C LEU A 177 8.34 -1.53 -4.79
N LEU A 178 7.62 -2.33 -4.00
CA LEU A 178 7.86 -3.78 -3.90
C LEU A 178 6.81 -4.63 -4.60
N TYR A 179 5.55 -4.19 -4.69
CA TYR A 179 4.53 -4.99 -5.35
C TYR A 179 4.86 -5.26 -6.84
N PRO A 180 5.33 -4.28 -7.64
CA PRO A 180 5.70 -4.51 -9.03
C PRO A 180 6.83 -5.54 -9.22
N VAL A 181 7.63 -5.79 -8.17
CA VAL A 181 8.70 -6.80 -8.20
C VAL A 181 8.17 -8.16 -7.78
N LEU A 182 7.43 -8.25 -6.67
CA LEU A 182 7.02 -9.52 -6.09
C LEU A 182 5.80 -10.16 -6.78
N PHE A 183 5.00 -9.37 -7.50
CA PHE A 183 3.73 -9.76 -8.09
C PHE A 183 3.70 -9.62 -9.62
N GLN A 184 4.83 -9.87 -10.31
CA GLN A 184 4.89 -9.83 -11.78
C GLN A 184 3.89 -10.79 -12.44
N GLU A 185 3.70 -11.99 -11.87
CA GLU A 185 2.83 -13.04 -12.41
C GLU A 185 1.69 -13.44 -11.46
N ALA A 186 1.47 -12.68 -10.39
CA ALA A 186 0.48 -13.03 -9.36
C ALA A 186 -0.31 -11.82 -8.92
N ARG A 187 -1.52 -12.05 -8.42
CA ARG A 187 -2.36 -10.98 -7.86
C ARG A 187 -2.19 -10.90 -6.34
N PRO A 188 -1.90 -9.72 -5.77
CA PRO A 188 -1.68 -9.59 -4.33
C PRO A 188 -2.86 -10.07 -3.48
N PHE A 189 -4.10 -9.77 -3.89
CA PHE A 189 -5.32 -10.16 -3.15
C PHE A 189 -5.54 -11.69 -3.05
N ARG A 190 -4.91 -12.50 -3.92
CA ARG A 190 -4.99 -13.96 -3.89
C ARG A 190 -3.93 -14.61 -2.99
N THR A 191 -3.12 -13.82 -2.28
CA THR A 191 -2.04 -14.34 -1.43
C THR A 191 -2.62 -14.93 -0.14
N PRO A 192 -2.52 -16.25 0.10
CA PRO A 192 -3.07 -16.86 1.31
C PRO A 192 -2.33 -16.36 2.55
N GLY A 193 -3.03 -16.13 3.66
CA GLY A 193 -2.44 -15.65 4.92
C GLY A 193 -1.99 -14.18 4.91
N ALA A 194 -2.28 -13.43 3.84
CA ALA A 194 -2.12 -11.99 3.81
C ALA A 194 -3.34 -11.30 4.43
N VAL A 195 -3.10 -10.27 5.24
CA VAL A 195 -4.15 -9.51 5.94
C VAL A 195 -4.09 -8.05 5.47
N PRO A 196 -4.62 -7.74 4.27
CA PRO A 196 -4.71 -6.37 3.78
C PRO A 196 -5.68 -5.54 4.64
N LEU A 197 -5.44 -4.23 4.76
CA LEU A 197 -6.37 -3.35 5.46
C LEU A 197 -7.55 -3.01 4.55
N SER A 198 -8.76 -3.26 5.04
CA SER A 198 -10.00 -2.93 4.31
C SER A 198 -10.18 -1.43 4.12
N LEU A 199 -10.78 -1.02 3.01
CA LEU A 199 -11.06 0.39 2.70
C LEU A 199 -11.84 1.10 3.81
N ARG A 200 -12.84 0.41 4.39
CA ARG A 200 -13.60 0.93 5.53
C ARG A 200 -12.70 1.17 6.74
N SER A 201 -11.85 0.21 7.09
CA SER A 201 -10.97 0.32 8.26
C SER A 201 -9.93 1.41 8.08
N ARG A 202 -9.46 1.66 6.85
CA ARG A 202 -8.58 2.80 6.55
C ARG A 202 -9.24 4.13 6.93
N GLY A 203 -10.47 4.35 6.44
CA GLY A 203 -11.23 5.56 6.73
C GLY A 203 -11.51 5.73 8.22
N VAL A 204 -11.93 4.66 8.90
CA VAL A 204 -12.19 4.67 10.34
C VAL A 204 -10.92 4.99 11.14
N LEU A 205 -9.79 4.34 10.83
CA LEU A 205 -8.53 4.54 11.56
C LEU A 205 -8.01 5.99 11.42
N LEU A 206 -8.03 6.53 10.21
CA LEU A 206 -7.61 7.91 9.95
C LEU A 206 -8.54 8.93 10.62
N ALA A 207 -9.87 8.73 10.52
CA ALA A 207 -10.84 9.62 11.15
C ALA A 207 -10.77 9.58 12.68
N PHE A 208 -10.64 8.37 13.25
CA PHE A 208 -10.49 8.15 14.68
C PHE A 208 -9.22 8.83 15.20
N CYS A 209 -8.07 8.57 14.59
CA CYS A 209 -6.80 9.18 15.01
C CYS A 209 -6.80 10.70 14.80
N GLY A 210 -7.34 11.18 13.67
CA GLY A 210 -7.42 12.61 13.36
C GLY A 210 -8.34 13.39 14.29
N SER A 211 -9.34 12.75 14.89
CA SER A 211 -10.26 13.37 15.84
C SER A 211 -9.76 13.24 17.29
N ILE A 212 -9.36 12.04 17.69
CA ILE A 212 -9.03 11.75 19.10
C ILE A 212 -7.71 12.37 19.51
N CYS A 213 -6.68 12.34 18.67
CA CYS A 213 -5.37 12.86 19.07
C CYS A 213 -5.42 14.37 19.39
N PRO A 214 -6.01 15.25 18.54
CA PRO A 214 -6.13 16.66 18.88
C PRO A 214 -7.05 16.92 20.06
N ILE A 215 -8.22 16.27 20.13
CA ILE A 215 -9.18 16.47 21.22
C ILE A 215 -8.58 16.04 22.56
N ALA A 216 -7.99 14.84 22.63
CA ALA A 216 -7.35 14.35 23.85
C ALA A 216 -6.16 15.22 24.26
N SER A 217 -5.39 15.74 23.30
CA SER A 217 -4.28 16.67 23.58
C SER A 217 -4.76 17.99 24.18
N LEU A 218 -5.88 18.54 23.67
CA LEU A 218 -6.48 19.76 24.21
C LEU A 218 -7.13 19.52 25.57
N LEU A 219 -7.76 18.36 25.79
CA LEU A 219 -8.30 17.98 27.10
C LEU A 219 -7.18 17.83 28.15
N LEU A 220 -6.04 17.25 27.77
CA LEU A 220 -4.84 17.20 28.61
C LEU A 220 -4.37 18.60 29.00
N LEU A 221 -4.41 19.55 28.06
CA LEU A 221 -4.03 20.95 28.33
C LEU A 221 -5.01 21.64 29.29
N ILE A 222 -6.31 21.41 29.15
CA ILE A 222 -7.34 21.98 30.04
C ILE A 222 -7.22 21.39 31.46
N ALA A 223 -6.90 20.09 31.56
CA ALA A 223 -6.73 19.42 32.84
C ALA A 223 -5.40 19.77 33.52
N ALA A 224 -4.39 20.18 32.75
CA ALA A 224 -3.05 20.47 33.26
C ALA A 224 -3.04 21.69 34.20
N PRO A 225 -2.23 21.67 35.26
CA PRO A 225 -2.07 22.85 36.12
C PRO A 225 -1.39 23.97 35.34
N HIS A 226 -2.06 25.11 35.22
CA HIS A 226 -1.53 26.28 34.53
C HIS A 226 -0.33 26.84 35.29
N THR A 227 0.87 26.58 34.77
CA THR A 227 2.14 27.07 35.34
C THR A 227 2.57 28.39 34.70
N CYS A 228 2.31 28.58 33.40
CA CYS A 228 2.65 29.78 32.63
C CYS A 228 1.71 29.95 31.44
N SER A 229 0.95 31.06 31.38
CA SER A 229 -0.05 31.32 30.34
C SER A 229 0.49 31.34 28.91
N LEU A 230 1.74 31.80 28.71
CA LEU A 230 2.40 31.82 27.40
C LEU A 230 2.84 30.43 26.92
N GLN A 231 3.33 29.57 27.83
CA GLN A 231 3.76 28.21 27.52
C GLN A 231 2.56 27.36 27.08
N ASP A 232 1.44 27.48 27.78
CA ASP A 232 0.19 26.81 27.47
C ASP A 232 -0.36 27.23 26.09
N SER A 233 -0.25 28.52 25.76
CA SER A 233 -0.66 29.05 24.47
C SER A 233 0.18 28.49 23.31
N TRP A 234 1.50 28.42 23.47
CA TRP A 234 2.38 27.88 22.42
C TRP A 234 2.21 26.37 22.24
N PHE A 235 2.00 25.64 23.34
CA PHE A 235 1.67 24.21 23.29
C PHE A 235 0.35 23.98 22.54
N ALA A 236 -0.70 24.76 22.84
CA ALA A 236 -1.98 24.69 22.13
C ALA A 236 -1.83 24.95 20.62
N ILE A 237 -1.07 25.99 20.24
CA ILE A 237 -0.80 26.34 18.85
C ILE A 237 -0.04 25.21 18.15
N ALA A 238 0.99 24.64 18.80
CA ALA A 238 1.77 23.55 18.24
C ALA A 238 0.93 22.27 18.05
N VAL A 239 0.08 21.91 19.02
CA VAL A 239 -0.85 20.78 18.91
C VAL A 239 -1.88 21.02 17.80
N GLY A 240 -2.45 22.22 17.71
CA GLY A 240 -3.37 22.60 16.64
C GLY A 240 -2.71 22.50 15.26
N GLY A 241 -1.50 23.06 15.12
CA GLY A 241 -0.70 22.97 13.90
C GLY A 241 -0.34 21.53 13.54
N LEU A 242 0.02 20.71 14.52
CA LEU A 242 0.32 19.30 14.30
C LEU A 242 -0.94 18.51 13.89
N GLY A 243 -2.09 18.81 14.50
CA GLY A 243 -3.39 18.24 14.11
C GLY A 243 -3.79 18.60 12.68
N ILE A 244 -3.55 19.84 12.25
CA ILE A 244 -3.76 20.28 10.86
C ILE A 244 -2.82 19.54 9.91
N ALA A 245 -1.51 19.48 10.24
CA ALA A 245 -0.53 18.78 9.42
C ALA A 245 -0.85 17.27 9.29
N PHE A 246 -1.25 16.64 10.40
CA PHE A 246 -1.73 15.26 10.42
C PHE A 246 -2.95 15.07 9.52
N SER A 247 -3.91 15.98 9.58
CA SER A 247 -5.15 15.91 8.79
C SER A 247 -4.89 16.09 7.30
N LEU A 248 -4.04 17.05 6.91
CA LEU A 248 -3.62 17.26 5.52
C LEU A 248 -2.87 16.06 4.95
N SER A 249 -1.91 15.52 5.72
CA SER A 249 -1.18 14.30 5.36
C SER A 249 -2.12 13.10 5.20
N SER A 250 -3.07 12.94 6.12
CA SER A 250 -4.09 11.88 6.05
C SER A 250 -5.00 12.04 4.83
N ALA A 251 -5.42 13.25 4.50
CA ALA A 251 -6.21 13.52 3.30
C ALA A 251 -5.43 13.16 2.02
N TRP A 252 -4.14 13.52 1.95
CA TRP A 252 -3.27 13.11 0.85
C TRP A 252 -3.11 11.59 0.77
N MET A 253 -2.99 10.89 1.91
CA MET A 253 -2.96 9.42 1.92
C MET A 253 -4.26 8.80 1.40
N VAL A 254 -5.43 9.35 1.77
CA VAL A 254 -6.74 8.92 1.23
C VAL A 254 -6.80 9.14 -0.27
N GLU A 255 -6.29 10.27 -0.77
CA GLU A 255 -6.19 10.51 -2.20
C GLU A 255 -5.41 9.40 -2.90
N GLN A 256 -4.22 9.06 -2.39
CA GLN A 256 -3.37 8.04 -3.01
C GLN A 256 -3.91 6.62 -2.86
N LEU A 257 -4.52 6.29 -1.72
CA LEU A 257 -4.94 4.91 -1.40
C LEU A 257 -6.37 4.60 -1.87
N VAL A 258 -7.22 5.61 -2.09
CA VAL A 258 -8.64 5.41 -2.42
C VAL A 258 -9.04 6.14 -3.68
N ILE A 259 -8.72 7.44 -3.79
CA ILE A 259 -9.22 8.27 -4.90
C ILE A 259 -8.48 7.96 -6.21
N GLU A 260 -7.16 7.81 -6.17
CA GLU A 260 -6.33 7.54 -7.35
C GLU A 260 -6.72 6.21 -8.05
N PRO A 261 -6.92 5.08 -7.34
CA PRO A 261 -7.48 3.86 -7.94
C PRO A 261 -8.85 4.08 -8.59
N ILE A 262 -9.75 4.84 -7.96
CA ILE A 262 -11.08 5.13 -8.53
C ILE A 262 -10.94 5.93 -9.83
N LYS A 263 -10.07 6.94 -9.87
CA LYS A 263 -9.77 7.72 -11.08
C LYS A 263 -9.18 6.84 -12.18
N GLU A 264 -8.33 5.87 -11.85
CA GLU A 264 -7.80 4.89 -12.81
C GLU A 264 -8.92 4.01 -13.40
N LEU A 265 -9.79 3.46 -12.55
CA LEU A 265 -10.95 2.67 -12.99
C LEU A 265 -11.86 3.48 -13.91
N GLN A 266 -12.16 4.73 -13.55
CA GLN A 266 -13.00 5.61 -14.36
C GLN A 266 -12.35 5.91 -15.73
N ARG A 267 -11.06 6.24 -15.77
CA ARG A 267 -10.34 6.49 -17.02
C ARG A 267 -10.38 5.27 -17.95
N VAL A 268 -10.17 4.08 -17.40
CA VAL A 268 -10.21 2.83 -18.16
C VAL A 268 -11.63 2.54 -18.66
N ALA A 269 -12.65 2.69 -17.82
CA ALA A 269 -14.04 2.49 -18.23
C ALA A 269 -14.45 3.44 -19.37
N VAL A 270 -14.05 4.71 -19.30
CA VAL A 270 -14.28 5.69 -20.37
C VAL A 270 -13.56 5.28 -21.66
N ALA A 271 -12.28 4.89 -21.59
CA ALA A 271 -11.52 4.44 -22.77
C ALA A 271 -12.17 3.21 -23.44
N VAL A 272 -12.61 2.24 -22.65
CA VAL A 272 -13.33 1.06 -23.11
C VAL A 272 -14.65 1.44 -23.79
N SER A 273 -15.38 2.43 -23.27
CA SER A 273 -16.62 2.92 -23.89
C SER A 273 -16.41 3.57 -25.27
N TYR A 274 -15.21 4.09 -25.53
CA TYR A 274 -14.80 4.60 -26.85
C TYR A 274 -14.18 3.53 -27.75
N GLY A 275 -14.20 2.25 -27.35
CA GLY A 275 -13.71 1.13 -28.14
C GLY A 275 -12.22 0.80 -27.97
N ASP A 276 -11.51 1.44 -27.04
CA ASP A 276 -10.15 1.00 -26.69
C ASP A 276 -10.21 -0.24 -25.80
N LEU A 277 -10.17 -1.42 -26.41
CA LEU A 277 -10.14 -2.70 -25.72
C LEU A 277 -8.71 -3.22 -25.47
N LYS A 278 -7.67 -2.42 -25.73
CA LYS A 278 -6.27 -2.78 -25.44
C LYS A 278 -5.81 -2.25 -24.09
N ILE A 279 -6.46 -1.21 -23.58
CA ILE A 279 -6.18 -0.65 -22.25
C ILE A 279 -6.42 -1.68 -21.15
N ARG A 280 -5.56 -1.67 -20.12
CA ARG A 280 -5.68 -2.52 -18.93
C ARG A 280 -5.28 -1.72 -17.70
N ILE A 281 -5.85 -2.10 -16.55
CA ILE A 281 -5.48 -1.55 -15.25
C ILE A 281 -4.26 -2.31 -14.74
N SER A 282 -3.18 -1.57 -14.47
CA SER A 282 -1.88 -2.15 -14.08
C SER A 282 -1.63 -2.15 -12.57
N SER A 283 -2.47 -1.42 -11.81
CA SER A 283 -2.35 -1.28 -10.37
C SER A 283 -2.49 -2.61 -9.64
N LEU A 284 -1.54 -2.87 -8.73
CA LEU A 284 -1.48 -4.10 -7.93
C LEU A 284 -2.04 -3.84 -6.55
N ARG A 285 -3.15 -4.51 -6.22
CA ARG A 285 -3.90 -4.28 -4.99
C ARG A 285 -4.17 -5.58 -4.23
N ALA A 286 -3.99 -5.53 -2.91
CA ALA A 286 -4.29 -6.63 -2.01
C ALA A 286 -5.67 -6.48 -1.34
N ASP A 287 -6.23 -5.27 -1.36
CA ASP A 287 -7.50 -4.90 -0.74
C ASP A 287 -8.68 -5.12 -1.70
N GLU A 288 -9.85 -4.57 -1.36
CA GLU A 288 -11.10 -4.73 -2.11
C GLU A 288 -11.02 -4.25 -3.57
N PHE A 289 -10.08 -3.36 -3.91
CA PHE A 289 -9.84 -2.98 -5.30
C PHE A 289 -9.18 -4.11 -6.11
N GLY A 290 -8.44 -5.02 -5.48
CA GLY A 290 -7.74 -6.11 -6.16
C GLY A 290 -8.67 -7.01 -6.98
N PRO A 291 -9.70 -7.63 -6.36
CA PRO A 291 -10.70 -8.42 -7.09
C PRO A 291 -11.44 -7.61 -8.16
N LEU A 292 -11.82 -6.36 -7.85
CA LEU A 292 -12.53 -5.49 -8.80
C LEU A 292 -11.70 -5.18 -10.05
N ILE A 293 -10.42 -4.89 -9.88
CA ILE A 293 -9.47 -4.66 -10.98
C ILE A 293 -9.32 -5.91 -11.85
N ASP A 294 -9.26 -7.09 -11.23
CA ASP A 294 -9.13 -8.37 -11.95
C ASP A 294 -10.39 -8.65 -12.80
N GLU A 295 -11.58 -8.42 -12.24
CA GLU A 295 -12.86 -8.61 -12.93
C GLU A 295 -13.04 -7.63 -14.10
N ILE A 296 -12.71 -6.34 -13.91
CA ILE A 296 -12.76 -5.36 -15.00
C ILE A 296 -11.79 -5.73 -16.12
N ASN A 297 -10.55 -6.12 -15.79
CA ASN A 297 -9.58 -6.54 -16.79
C ASN A 297 -10.03 -7.81 -17.53
N HIS A 298 -10.71 -8.74 -16.85
CA HIS A 298 -11.29 -9.93 -17.47
C HIS A 298 -12.40 -9.56 -18.46
N MET A 299 -13.35 -8.71 -18.06
CA MET A 299 -14.41 -8.19 -18.93
C MET A 299 -13.85 -7.50 -20.18
N ILE A 300 -12.81 -6.67 -20.05
CA ILE A 300 -12.18 -6.02 -21.23
C ILE A 300 -11.56 -7.06 -22.16
N GLY A 301 -10.98 -8.13 -21.61
CA GLY A 301 -10.47 -9.27 -22.39
C GLY A 301 -11.58 -9.96 -23.20
N GLU A 302 -12.70 -10.30 -22.54
CA GLU A 302 -13.87 -10.90 -23.19
C GLU A 302 -14.44 -10.01 -24.32
N LEU A 303 -14.52 -8.69 -24.09
CA LEU A 303 -14.93 -7.75 -25.13
C LEU A 303 -13.96 -7.74 -26.32
N GLN A 304 -12.66 -7.78 -26.05
CA GLN A 304 -11.63 -7.80 -27.08
C GLN A 304 -11.70 -9.08 -27.92
N ASP A 305 -11.90 -10.22 -27.27
CA ASP A 305 -12.04 -11.51 -27.95
C ASP A 305 -13.32 -11.55 -28.78
N LYS A 306 -14.44 -11.02 -28.26
CA LYS A 306 -15.69 -10.87 -29.02
C LYS A 306 -15.52 -9.98 -30.24
N GLN A 307 -14.82 -8.85 -30.11
CA GLN A 307 -14.54 -7.97 -31.25
C GLN A 307 -13.70 -8.69 -32.31
N ARG A 308 -12.65 -9.42 -31.88
CA ARG A 308 -11.80 -10.19 -32.79
C ARG A 308 -12.57 -11.30 -33.52
N LEU A 309 -13.49 -11.97 -32.84
CA LEU A 309 -14.39 -12.95 -33.45
C LEU A 309 -15.29 -12.29 -34.50
N GLN A 310 -15.92 -11.15 -34.18
CA GLN A 310 -16.75 -10.41 -35.13
C GLN A 310 -15.97 -9.95 -36.36
N GLU A 311 -14.75 -9.45 -36.20
CA GLU A 311 -13.88 -9.05 -37.31
C GLU A 311 -13.47 -10.25 -38.19
N THR A 312 -13.24 -11.41 -37.58
CA THR A 312 -12.83 -12.64 -38.29
C THR A 312 -14.00 -13.28 -39.03
N PHE A 313 -15.17 -13.37 -38.40
CA PHE A 313 -16.37 -13.98 -38.98
C PHE A 313 -17.14 -13.04 -39.90
N GLY A 314 -17.15 -11.73 -39.67
CA GLY A 314 -17.74 -10.74 -40.59
C GLY A 314 -17.03 -10.67 -41.95
N ARG A 315 -15.78 -11.16 -42.03
CA ARG A 315 -15.08 -11.38 -43.30
C ARG A 315 -15.53 -12.63 -44.06
N HIS A 316 -16.14 -13.61 -43.38
CA HIS A 316 -16.54 -14.90 -43.96
C HIS A 316 -18.06 -15.02 -44.14
N VAL A 317 -18.82 -14.39 -43.27
CA VAL A 317 -20.27 -14.22 -43.35
C VAL A 317 -20.46 -12.73 -43.62
N GLY A 318 -20.84 -12.37 -44.85
CA GLY A 318 -20.95 -10.96 -45.24
C GLY A 318 -21.69 -10.17 -44.16
N GLU A 319 -21.12 -9.05 -43.70
CA GLU A 319 -21.60 -8.22 -42.59
C GLU A 319 -23.13 -8.00 -42.59
N GLN A 320 -23.72 -7.88 -43.79
CA GLN A 320 -25.16 -7.77 -44.01
C GLN A 320 -25.98 -8.99 -43.57
N ALA A 321 -25.47 -10.22 -43.75
CA ALA A 321 -26.13 -11.44 -43.32
C ALA A 321 -26.14 -11.58 -41.79
N ALA A 322 -25.05 -11.21 -41.11
CA ALA A 322 -24.98 -11.21 -39.64
C ALA A 322 -25.94 -10.17 -39.03
N LEU A 323 -26.03 -8.98 -39.62
CA LEU A 323 -26.98 -7.94 -39.21
C LEU A 323 -28.44 -8.38 -39.42
N GLN A 324 -28.75 -9.07 -40.52
CA GLN A 324 -30.09 -9.60 -40.78
C GLN A 324 -30.51 -10.69 -39.77
N ILE A 325 -29.59 -11.56 -39.36
CA ILE A 325 -29.86 -12.62 -38.37
C ILE A 325 -30.12 -12.01 -36.97
N LEU A 326 -29.31 -11.03 -36.55
CA LEU A 326 -29.46 -10.37 -35.25
C LEU A 326 -30.75 -9.55 -35.13
N GLN A 327 -31.24 -8.97 -36.24
CA GLN A 327 -32.47 -8.18 -36.25
C GLN A 327 -33.75 -9.01 -36.33
N ARG A 328 -33.69 -10.23 -36.88
CA ARG A 328 -34.89 -11.02 -37.18
C ARG A 328 -35.12 -12.24 -36.29
N ASP A 329 -34.21 -12.56 -35.36
CA ASP A 329 -34.23 -13.77 -34.51
C ASP A 329 -35.06 -14.91 -35.13
N PRO A 330 -34.53 -15.61 -36.16
CA PRO A 330 -35.34 -16.46 -37.04
C PRO A 330 -36.01 -17.68 -36.35
N GLY A 331 -35.86 -17.83 -35.04
CA GLY A 331 -36.17 -19.05 -34.33
C GLY A 331 -35.30 -20.22 -34.85
N LEU A 332 -35.67 -21.44 -34.47
CA LEU A 332 -35.00 -22.67 -34.93
C LEU A 332 -35.54 -23.16 -36.30
N GLY A 333 -36.28 -22.32 -37.03
CA GLY A 333 -36.86 -22.66 -38.34
C GLY A 333 -35.96 -22.25 -39.50
N GLY A 334 -36.07 -22.95 -40.63
CA GLY A 334 -35.47 -22.51 -41.89
C GLY A 334 -36.32 -21.42 -42.55
N ILE A 335 -35.69 -20.44 -43.17
CA ILE A 335 -36.34 -19.43 -44.01
C ILE A 335 -36.01 -19.69 -45.48
N GLU A 336 -37.03 -19.72 -46.35
CA GLU A 336 -36.81 -19.68 -47.79
C GLU A 336 -36.44 -18.24 -48.19
N GLN A 337 -35.31 -18.08 -48.88
CA GLN A 337 -34.81 -16.78 -49.29
C GLN A 337 -34.29 -16.89 -50.73
N GLU A 338 -34.73 -15.97 -51.59
CA GLU A 338 -34.26 -15.89 -52.97
C GLU A 338 -32.88 -15.21 -52.98
N LEU A 339 -31.87 -15.94 -53.46
CA LEU A 339 -30.47 -15.53 -53.40
C LEU A 339 -29.83 -15.74 -54.77
N THR A 340 -29.06 -14.76 -55.23
CA THR A 340 -28.20 -14.91 -56.42
C THR A 340 -26.83 -15.40 -55.98
N VAL A 341 -26.47 -16.63 -56.36
CA VAL A 341 -25.18 -17.24 -56.05
C VAL A 341 -24.28 -17.17 -57.29
N MET A 342 -23.08 -16.60 -57.14
CA MET A 342 -22.06 -16.58 -58.19
C MET A 342 -20.98 -17.62 -57.89
N PHE A 343 -20.76 -18.53 -58.82
CA PHE A 343 -19.62 -19.44 -58.80
C PHE A 343 -18.53 -18.91 -59.72
N ALA A 344 -17.33 -18.71 -59.18
CA ALA A 344 -16.12 -18.41 -59.94
C ALA A 344 -15.10 -19.50 -59.65
N ASP A 345 -14.64 -20.19 -60.69
CA ASP A 345 -13.60 -21.21 -60.60
C ASP A 345 -12.44 -20.86 -61.52
N LEU A 346 -11.24 -21.27 -61.14
CA LEU A 346 -10.03 -21.10 -61.92
C LEU A 346 -9.93 -22.20 -62.96
N ARG A 347 -9.80 -21.81 -64.24
CA ARG A 347 -9.55 -22.78 -65.32
C ARG A 347 -8.32 -23.63 -65.02
N ASN A 348 -8.46 -24.94 -65.25
CA ASN A 348 -7.39 -25.93 -65.08
C ASN A 348 -6.83 -26.05 -63.64
N PHE A 349 -7.58 -25.66 -62.61
CA PHE A 349 -7.15 -25.73 -61.21
C PHE A 349 -6.58 -27.11 -60.82
N THR A 350 -7.31 -28.19 -61.12
CA THR A 350 -6.93 -29.57 -60.80
C THR A 350 -5.59 -29.97 -61.40
N ARG A 351 -5.32 -29.59 -62.65
CA ARG A 351 -4.05 -29.90 -63.32
C ARG A 351 -2.89 -29.14 -62.66
N ARG A 352 -3.10 -27.87 -62.28
CA ARG A 352 -2.05 -27.05 -61.65
C ARG A 352 -1.68 -27.55 -60.26
N CYS A 353 -2.65 -27.94 -59.44
CA CYS A 353 -2.40 -28.54 -58.13
C CYS A 353 -1.63 -29.87 -58.19
N SER A 354 -1.74 -30.60 -59.31
CA SER A 354 -1.00 -31.86 -59.50
C SER A 354 0.47 -31.65 -59.89
N THR A 355 0.86 -30.46 -60.34
CA THR A 355 2.19 -30.18 -60.90
C THR A 355 2.98 -29.10 -60.17
N GLU A 356 2.33 -28.20 -59.43
CA GLU A 356 2.99 -27.07 -58.76
C GLU A 356 3.06 -27.28 -57.23
N PRO A 357 4.15 -26.85 -56.55
CA PRO A 357 4.28 -26.95 -55.11
C PRO A 357 3.32 -25.98 -54.37
N PRO A 358 2.82 -26.36 -53.18
CA PRO A 358 1.71 -25.68 -52.51
C PRO A 358 1.99 -24.25 -52.04
N GLN A 359 3.26 -23.82 -52.01
CA GLN A 359 3.65 -22.47 -51.57
C GLN A 359 3.67 -21.43 -52.69
N LYS A 360 3.46 -21.84 -53.94
CA LYS A 360 3.55 -20.93 -55.09
C LYS A 360 2.21 -20.22 -55.32
N PRO A 361 2.13 -18.89 -55.19
CA PRO A 361 0.89 -18.16 -55.40
C PRO A 361 0.47 -18.22 -56.87
N LEU A 362 -0.83 -18.41 -57.10
CA LEU A 362 -1.41 -18.41 -58.44
C LEU A 362 -1.36 -16.98 -59.01
N PRO A 363 -0.89 -16.78 -60.25
CA PRO A 363 -0.93 -15.46 -60.88
C PRO A 363 -2.39 -15.04 -61.06
N CYS A 364 -2.71 -13.82 -60.62
CA CYS A 364 -4.03 -13.20 -60.72
C CYS A 364 -4.54 -13.12 -62.17
#